data_AF-A0A183HMP1-F1
#
_entry.id   AF-A0A183HMP1-F1
#
_cell.length_a   1.000
_cell.length_b   1.000
_cell.length_c   1.000
_cell.angle_alpha   90.00
_cell.angle_beta   90.00
_cell.angle_gamma   90.00
#
_symmetry.space_group_name_H-M   'P 1'
#
loop_
_entity.id
_entity.type
_entity.pdbx_description
1 polymer ?
#
loop_
_entity_poly.entity_id
_entity_poly.type
_entity_poly.pdbx_seq_one_letter_code
_entity_poly.pdbx_strand_id
1 'polypeptide(L)'
;MQHHSNVAEACDIISGISIHFARKYLYLSTDRKAIFHLLAVFLLSIFAAVVPLPNHYYLVKKNNILNSYFVKLGWFWTCFVVCPFIWYISIAVGQTISGIMRNLSRMIIATTIWYYCTHAFVVFEHMTGHCHGSNLSPRSSCTVDGGKWVPGFDISGHCFILIYSSLIICEEALAFRSITILHRTRKAPSVKNENLIKIFFIFMCALHLLW
;
A
#
# COMPACT_ATOMS: atom_id res chain seq x y z
N MET A 1 32.54 -28.22 -16.68
CA MET A 1 31.90 -26.89 -16.76
C MET A 1 30.37 -27.06 -16.88
N GLN A 2 29.72 -27.60 -15.85
CA GLN A 2 28.30 -28.02 -15.94
C GLN A 2 27.49 -27.71 -14.67
N HIS A 3 28.07 -26.90 -13.78
CA HIS A 3 27.46 -26.49 -12.51
C HIS A 3 26.89 -25.07 -12.56
N HIS A 4 26.65 -24.57 -13.78
CA HIS A 4 26.05 -23.28 -14.07
C HIS A 4 24.57 -23.51 -14.42
N SER A 5 23.65 -23.86 -13.53
CA SER A 5 23.59 -24.42 -12.17
C SER A 5 22.12 -24.79 -12.06
N ASN A 6 21.74 -26.01 -11.68
CA ASN A 6 20.32 -26.39 -11.52
C ASN A 6 19.52 -25.37 -10.66
N VAL A 7 20.22 -24.64 -9.79
CA VAL A 7 19.69 -23.51 -8.99
C VAL A 7 19.21 -22.34 -9.85
N ALA A 8 19.95 -21.94 -10.90
CA ALA A 8 19.57 -20.83 -11.78
C ALA A 8 18.30 -21.16 -12.57
N GLU A 9 18.22 -22.38 -13.11
CA GLU A 9 17.05 -22.86 -13.85
C GLU A 9 15.82 -22.97 -12.92
N ALA A 10 16.00 -23.46 -11.69
CA ALA A 10 14.94 -23.46 -10.69
C ALA A 10 14.46 -22.04 -10.34
N CYS A 11 15.38 -21.08 -10.16
CA CYS A 11 15.05 -19.68 -9.90
C CYS A 11 14.25 -19.06 -11.06
N ASP A 12 14.62 -19.35 -12.31
CA ASP A 12 13.90 -18.85 -13.49
C ASP A 12 12.49 -19.42 -13.59
N ILE A 13 12.31 -20.72 -13.29
CA ILE A 13 11.00 -21.37 -13.23
C ILE A 13 10.13 -20.74 -12.13
N ILE A 14 10.67 -20.58 -10.92
CA ILE A 14 9.94 -19.97 -9.79
C ILE A 14 9.57 -18.52 -10.10
N SER A 15 10.47 -17.75 -10.70
CA SER A 15 10.21 -16.39 -11.15
C SER A 15 9.08 -16.34 -12.18
N GLY A 16 9.10 -17.24 -13.16
CA GLY A 16 8.04 -17.36 -14.17
C GLY A 16 6.66 -17.65 -13.57
N ILE A 17 6.58 -18.63 -12.66
CA ILE A 17 5.34 -18.99 -11.94
C ILE A 17 4.85 -17.80 -11.11
N SER A 18 5.76 -17.14 -10.39
CA SER A 18 5.46 -15.98 -9.54
C SER A 18 4.92 -14.82 -10.36
N ILE A 19 5.51 -14.53 -11.52
CA ILE A 19 5.02 -13.47 -12.43
C ILE A 19 3.64 -13.81 -12.97
N HIS A 20 3.39 -15.08 -13.35
CA HIS A 20 2.08 -15.49 -13.84
C HIS A 20 1.00 -15.31 -12.76
N PHE A 21 1.29 -15.73 -11.53
CA PHE A 21 0.41 -15.51 -10.38
C PHE A 21 0.21 -14.00 -10.11
N ALA A 22 1.30 -13.24 -10.04
CA ALA A 22 1.27 -11.80 -9.77
C ALA A 22 0.46 -11.04 -10.83
N ARG A 23 0.58 -11.40 -12.11
CA ARG A 23 -0.24 -10.81 -13.19
C ARG A 23 -1.72 -11.10 -12.98
N LYS A 24 -2.09 -12.34 -12.66
CA LYS A 24 -3.49 -12.72 -12.43
C LYS A 24 -4.07 -11.97 -11.22
N TYR A 25 -3.28 -11.83 -10.16
CA TYR A 25 -3.72 -11.20 -8.92
C TYR A 25 -3.74 -9.67 -8.98
N LEU A 26 -2.65 -9.04 -9.45
CA LEU A 26 -2.54 -7.58 -9.52
C LEU A 26 -3.45 -6.98 -10.59
N TYR A 27 -3.73 -7.69 -11.68
CA TYR A 27 -4.62 -7.20 -12.75
C TYR A 27 -6.11 -7.41 -12.48
N LEU A 28 -6.46 -8.04 -11.37
CA LEU A 28 -7.85 -8.04 -10.93
C LEU A 28 -8.28 -6.58 -10.73
N SER A 29 -9.46 -6.27 -11.28
CA SER A 29 -9.88 -4.89 -11.43
C SER A 29 -10.01 -4.18 -10.08
N THR A 30 -9.48 -2.95 -10.03
CA THR A 30 -9.31 -2.16 -8.81
C THR A 30 -10.64 -1.86 -8.12
N ASP A 31 -11.73 -1.74 -8.88
CA ASP A 31 -13.11 -1.60 -8.40
C ASP A 31 -13.54 -2.80 -7.54
N ARG A 32 -13.32 -4.03 -8.01
CA ARG A 32 -13.68 -5.24 -7.26
C ARG A 32 -12.86 -5.37 -5.98
N LYS A 33 -11.58 -5.01 -6.04
CA LYS A 33 -10.71 -4.97 -4.85
C LYS A 33 -11.18 -3.92 -3.86
N ALA A 34 -11.52 -2.71 -4.30
CA ALA A 34 -12.02 -1.67 -3.42
C ALA A 34 -13.30 -2.12 -2.69
N ILE A 35 -14.24 -2.73 -3.41
CA ILE A 35 -15.46 -3.30 -2.82
C ILE A 35 -15.12 -4.39 -1.80
N PHE A 36 -14.20 -5.30 -2.14
CA PHE A 36 -13.75 -6.34 -1.21
C PHE A 36 -13.14 -5.77 0.07
N HIS A 37 -12.23 -4.79 -0.03
CA HIS A 37 -11.64 -4.14 1.15
C HIS A 37 -12.71 -3.44 1.99
N LEU A 38 -13.66 -2.75 1.36
CA LEU A 38 -14.75 -2.07 2.07
C LEU A 38 -15.61 -3.07 2.84
N LEU A 39 -16.02 -4.17 2.20
CA LEU A 39 -16.79 -5.24 2.86
C LEU A 39 -15.98 -5.90 3.99
N ALA A 40 -14.71 -6.19 3.76
CA ALA A 40 -13.84 -6.79 4.77
C ALA A 40 -13.69 -5.89 6.00
N VAL A 41 -13.42 -4.60 5.80
CA VAL A 41 -13.30 -3.63 6.90
C VAL A 41 -14.61 -3.46 7.64
N PHE A 42 -15.74 -3.42 6.93
CA PHE A 42 -17.06 -3.34 7.55
C PHE A 42 -17.34 -4.55 8.45
N LEU A 43 -17.14 -5.76 7.93
CA LEU A 43 -17.35 -7.00 8.68
C LEU A 43 -16.39 -7.13 9.87
N LEU A 44 -15.11 -6.79 9.68
CA LEU A 44 -14.11 -6.79 10.76
C LEU A 44 -14.42 -5.75 11.84
N SER A 45 -14.96 -4.59 11.46
CA SER A 45 -15.35 -3.55 12.41
C SER A 45 -16.54 -3.99 13.26
N ILE A 46 -17.54 -4.64 12.65
CA ILE A 46 -18.66 -5.25 13.40
C ILE A 46 -18.14 -6.34 14.33
N PHE A 47 -17.28 -7.23 13.83
CA PHE A 47 -16.71 -8.29 14.64
C PHE A 47 -15.92 -7.74 15.84
N ALA A 48 -15.10 -6.71 15.64
CA ALA A 48 -14.34 -6.05 16.70
C ALA A 48 -15.24 -5.36 17.74
N ALA A 49 -16.42 -4.88 17.35
CA ALA A 49 -17.39 -4.30 18.27
C ALA A 49 -18.09 -5.36 19.14
N VAL A 50 -18.25 -6.58 18.64
CA VAL A 50 -18.95 -7.68 19.34
C VAL A 50 -18.00 -8.55 20.16
N VAL A 51 -16.74 -8.71 19.73
CA VAL A 51 -15.77 -9.62 20.35
C VAL A 51 -14.58 -8.84 20.91
N PRO A 52 -14.59 -8.48 22.21
CA PRO A 52 -13.43 -7.86 22.84
C PRO A 52 -12.29 -8.88 22.97
N LEU A 53 -11.25 -8.74 22.13
CA LEU A 53 -10.07 -9.59 22.17
C LEU A 53 -9.15 -9.19 23.34
N PRO A 54 -8.75 -10.12 24.22
CA PRO A 54 -7.87 -9.81 25.34
C PRO A 54 -6.43 -9.52 24.89
N ASN A 55 -5.77 -8.58 25.58
CA ASN A 55 -4.49 -7.97 25.19
C ASN A 55 -3.25 -8.90 25.26
N HIS A 56 -3.41 -10.18 25.60
CA HIS A 56 -2.29 -11.13 25.69
C HIS A 56 -1.89 -11.72 24.33
N TYR A 57 -2.79 -11.68 23.33
CA TYR A 57 -2.49 -12.17 22.00
C TYR A 57 -1.47 -11.29 21.26
N TYR A 58 -0.48 -11.92 20.63
CA TYR A 58 0.64 -11.24 19.94
C TYR A 58 0.17 -10.22 18.89
N LEU A 59 -0.88 -10.54 18.14
CA LEU A 59 -1.43 -9.67 17.09
C LEU A 59 -2.21 -8.46 17.63
N VAL A 60 -2.62 -8.50 18.90
CA VAL A 60 -3.34 -7.39 19.58
C VAL A 60 -2.35 -6.39 20.18
N LYS A 61 -1.10 -6.79 20.42
CA LYS A 61 -0.08 -5.90 20.98
C LYS A 61 0.28 -4.79 19.99
N LYS A 62 0.11 -3.53 20.43
CA LYS A 62 0.44 -2.32 19.66
C LYS A 62 1.90 -2.26 19.17
N ASN A 63 2.82 -2.92 19.86
CA ASN A 63 4.25 -2.93 19.55
C ASN A 63 4.72 -4.19 18.83
N ASN A 64 3.81 -4.95 18.22
CA ASN A 64 4.19 -6.06 17.35
C ASN A 64 5.09 -5.56 16.20
N ILE A 65 6.09 -6.36 15.80
CA ILE A 65 7.02 -6.07 14.70
C ILE A 65 6.24 -5.75 13.42
N LEU A 66 5.18 -6.51 13.13
CA LEU A 66 4.31 -6.27 11.97
C LEU A 66 3.68 -4.88 12.01
N ASN A 67 3.10 -4.48 13.16
CA ASN A 67 2.49 -3.17 13.28
C ASN A 67 3.53 -2.05 13.22
N SER A 68 4.66 -2.21 13.89
CA SER A 68 5.66 -1.15 14.01
C SER A 68 6.46 -0.93 12.73
N TYR A 69 6.84 -1.99 12.02
CA TYR A 69 7.68 -1.88 10.83
C TYR A 69 6.89 -1.89 9.52
N PHE A 70 5.77 -2.60 9.43
CA PHE A 70 5.03 -2.70 8.17
C PHE A 70 3.85 -1.74 8.14
N VAL A 71 2.99 -1.74 9.17
CA VAL A 71 1.78 -0.90 9.14
C VAL A 71 2.13 0.59 9.29
N LYS A 72 2.96 0.97 10.27
CA LYS A 72 3.35 2.39 10.47
C LYS A 72 4.20 2.97 9.34
N LEU A 73 5.04 2.16 8.69
CA LEU A 73 5.89 2.56 7.57
C LEU A 73 5.32 2.08 6.21
N GLY A 74 4.04 1.73 6.14
CA GLY A 74 3.44 1.10 4.94
C GLY A 74 3.60 1.95 3.68
N TRP A 75 3.44 3.27 3.80
CA TRP A 75 3.65 4.19 2.70
C TRP A 75 5.11 4.22 2.22
N PHE A 76 6.06 4.19 3.15
CA PHE A 76 7.49 4.15 2.82
C PHE A 76 7.83 2.91 1.98
N TRP A 77 7.37 1.73 2.41
CA TRP A 77 7.58 0.48 1.66
C TRP A 77 6.92 0.51 0.28
N THR A 78 5.72 1.09 0.20
CA THR A 78 5.00 1.26 -1.07
C THR A 78 5.80 2.13 -2.04
N CYS A 79 6.27 3.31 -1.60
CA CYS A 79 7.10 4.18 -2.41
C CYS A 79 8.44 3.53 -2.79
N PHE A 80 9.08 2.82 -1.86
CA PHE A 80 10.36 2.16 -2.08
C PHE A 80 10.30 1.09 -3.18
N VAL A 81 9.16 0.42 -3.35
CA VAL A 81 8.97 -0.59 -4.40
C VAL A 81 8.38 0.01 -5.69
N VAL A 82 7.37 0.87 -5.57
CA VAL A 82 6.64 1.40 -6.73
C VAL A 82 7.44 2.46 -7.50
N CYS A 83 8.16 3.36 -6.84
CA CYS A 83 8.91 4.41 -7.54
C CYS A 83 10.04 3.86 -8.43
N PRO A 84 10.91 2.92 -7.96
CA PRO A 84 11.89 2.28 -8.82
C PRO A 84 11.24 1.49 -9.96
N PHE A 85 10.12 0.79 -9.69
CA PHE A 85 9.38 0.08 -10.72
C PHE A 85 8.94 1.03 -11.86
N ILE A 86 8.30 2.16 -11.54
CA ILE A 86 7.88 3.17 -12.52
C ILE A 86 9.09 3.69 -13.31
N TRP A 87 10.19 3.98 -12.63
CA TRP A 87 11.43 4.46 -13.26
C TRP A 87 11.98 3.47 -14.29
N TYR A 88 12.18 2.21 -13.89
CA TYR A 88 12.73 1.19 -14.78
C TYR A 88 11.80 0.86 -15.94
N ILE A 89 10.49 0.82 -15.71
CA ILE A 89 9.51 0.55 -16.78
C ILE A 89 9.47 1.69 -17.79
N SER A 90 9.54 2.94 -17.33
CA SER A 90 9.50 4.10 -18.20
C SER A 90 10.75 4.18 -19.09
N ILE A 91 11.91 3.79 -18.54
CA ILE A 91 13.17 3.64 -19.31
C ILE A 91 13.07 2.48 -20.32
N ALA A 92 12.53 1.32 -19.92
CA ALA A 92 12.38 0.17 -20.79
C ALA A 92 11.47 0.45 -21.99
N VAL A 93 10.41 1.25 -21.78
CA VAL A 93 9.53 1.74 -22.85
C VAL A 93 10.22 2.77 -23.75
N GLY A 94 11.27 3.44 -23.26
CA GLY A 94 11.98 4.49 -23.99
C GLY A 94 11.27 5.85 -23.91
N GLN A 95 10.60 6.14 -22.79
CA GLN A 95 9.96 7.43 -22.57
C GLN A 95 11.01 8.54 -22.34
N THR A 96 10.67 9.77 -22.74
CA THR A 96 11.49 10.95 -22.44
C THR A 96 11.48 11.25 -20.94
N ILE A 97 12.46 12.02 -20.46
CA ILE A 97 12.55 12.43 -19.04
C ILE A 97 11.24 13.07 -18.56
N SER A 98 10.59 13.88 -19.42
CA SER A 98 9.27 14.47 -19.11
C SER A 98 8.18 13.40 -18.90
N GLY A 99 8.17 12.33 -19.69
CA GLY A 99 7.26 11.20 -19.51
C GLY A 99 7.51 10.45 -18.20
N ILE A 100 8.78 10.21 -17.85
CA ILE A 100 9.17 9.57 -16.59
C ILE A 100 8.69 10.41 -15.39
N MET A 101 8.95 11.72 -15.44
CA MET A 101 8.51 12.67 -14.39
C MET A 101 6.99 12.72 -14.26
N ARG A 102 6.25 12.64 -15.37
CA ARG A 102 4.78 12.58 -15.36
C ARG A 102 4.24 11.29 -14.72
N ASN A 103 4.92 10.16 -14.88
CA ASN A 103 4.51 8.92 -14.20
C ASN A 103 4.84 9.00 -12.70
N LEU A 104 6.02 9.52 -12.35
CA LEU A 104 6.39 9.72 -10.94
C LEU A 104 5.54 10.77 -10.23
N SER A 105 5.02 11.78 -10.93
CA SER A 105 4.16 12.79 -10.31
C SER A 105 2.86 12.20 -9.76
N ARG A 106 2.41 11.05 -10.27
CA ARG A 106 1.27 10.31 -9.70
C ARG A 106 1.53 9.88 -8.26
N MET A 107 2.76 9.47 -7.93
CA MET A 107 3.16 9.13 -6.57
C MET A 107 3.22 10.36 -5.66
N ILE A 108 3.61 11.51 -6.22
CA ILE A 108 3.59 12.79 -5.48
C ILE A 108 2.14 13.17 -5.16
N ILE A 109 1.26 13.17 -6.16
CA ILE A 109 -0.18 13.43 -5.97
C ILE A 109 -0.76 12.46 -4.94
N ALA A 110 -0.41 11.18 -5.05
CA ALA A 110 -0.89 10.16 -4.13
C ALA A 110 -0.43 10.43 -2.68
N THR A 111 0.82 10.86 -2.49
CA THR A 111 1.37 11.24 -1.17
C THR A 111 0.63 12.45 -0.60
N THR A 112 0.36 13.45 -1.44
CA THR A 112 -0.37 14.66 -1.04
C THR A 112 -1.80 14.33 -0.59
N ILE A 113 -2.51 13.49 -1.35
CA ILE A 113 -3.86 13.03 -0.98
C ILE A 113 -3.84 12.30 0.36
N TRP A 114 -2.91 11.36 0.55
CA TRP A 114 -2.77 10.65 1.82
C TRP A 114 -2.55 11.59 3.00
N TYR A 115 -1.63 12.56 2.86
CA TYR A 115 -1.33 13.54 3.90
C TYR A 115 -2.58 14.35 4.30
N TYR A 116 -3.30 14.89 3.32
CA TYR A 116 -4.53 15.65 3.60
C TYR A 116 -5.64 14.79 4.18
N CYS A 117 -5.84 13.56 3.71
CA CYS A 117 -6.85 12.65 4.25
C CYS A 117 -6.56 12.30 5.72
N THR A 118 -5.31 11.94 6.05
CA THR A 118 -4.93 11.61 7.43
C THR A 118 -5.03 12.82 8.36
N HIS A 119 -4.66 14.01 7.90
CA HIS A 119 -4.87 15.23 8.66
C HIS A 119 -6.37 15.51 8.88
N ALA A 120 -7.20 15.31 7.85
CA ALA A 120 -8.65 15.45 7.97
C ALA A 120 -9.26 14.49 8.99
N PHE A 121 -8.76 13.25 9.11
CA PHE A 121 -9.22 12.30 10.12
C PHE A 121 -8.94 12.79 11.55
N VAL A 122 -7.76 13.36 11.80
CA VAL A 122 -7.42 13.94 13.11
C VAL A 122 -8.31 15.14 13.42
N VAL A 123 -8.57 15.99 12.43
CA VAL A 123 -9.51 17.12 12.59
C VAL A 123 -10.91 16.61 12.89
N PHE A 124 -11.37 15.55 12.22
CA PHE A 124 -12.68 14.96 12.44
C PHE A 124 -12.84 14.34 13.84
N GLU A 125 -11.82 13.63 14.33
CA GLU A 125 -11.77 13.12 15.71
C GLU A 125 -11.90 14.29 16.71
N HIS A 126 -11.18 15.39 16.46
CA HIS A 126 -11.23 16.58 17.30
C HIS A 126 -12.59 17.29 17.29
N MET A 127 -13.27 17.35 16.15
CA MET A 127 -14.58 18.00 16.01
C MET A 127 -15.72 17.18 16.62
N THR A 128 -15.59 15.85 16.62
CA THR A 128 -16.61 14.94 17.19
C THR A 128 -16.41 14.66 18.67
N GLY A 129 -15.23 14.97 19.21
CA GLY A 129 -14.95 14.92 20.64
C GLY A 129 -15.60 16.08 21.40
N HIS A 130 -15.93 15.85 22.67
CA HIS A 130 -16.50 16.89 23.51
C HIS A 130 -15.99 16.80 24.95
N CYS A 131 -16.03 17.92 25.66
CA CYS A 131 -15.73 17.97 27.07
C CYS A 131 -16.99 17.71 27.90
N HIS A 132 -16.93 16.76 28.83
CA HIS A 132 -18.00 16.49 29.79
C HIS A 132 -17.66 17.10 31.14
N GLY A 133 -18.55 17.95 31.68
CA GLY A 133 -18.43 18.50 33.06
C GLY A 133 -17.80 19.89 33.18
N SER A 134 -17.45 20.56 32.08
CA SER A 134 -17.07 21.98 32.04
C SER A 134 -17.63 22.65 30.77
N ASN A 135 -17.46 23.97 30.62
CA ASN A 135 -17.85 24.69 29.40
C ASN A 135 -17.17 24.08 28.16
N LEU A 136 -17.69 24.34 26.94
CA LEU A 136 -17.14 23.86 25.65
C LEU A 136 -15.69 24.33 25.44
N SER A 137 -14.77 23.67 26.13
CA SER A 137 -13.35 23.97 26.14
C SER A 137 -12.64 23.00 25.21
N PRO A 138 -11.67 23.46 24.40
CA PRO A 138 -10.89 22.60 23.54
C PRO A 138 -10.17 21.52 24.38
N ARG A 139 -9.79 20.40 23.76
CA ARG A 139 -9.19 19.22 24.42
C ARG A 139 -8.09 19.57 25.44
N SER A 140 -7.26 20.58 25.15
CA SER A 140 -6.18 21.06 26.02
C SER A 140 -6.67 21.75 27.30
N SER A 141 -7.82 22.42 27.24
CA SER A 141 -8.39 23.23 28.33
C SER A 141 -9.46 22.45 29.11
N CYS A 142 -10.09 21.44 28.49
CA CYS A 142 -11.10 20.58 29.12
C CYS A 142 -10.65 20.01 30.47
N THR A 143 -9.43 19.46 30.51
CA THR A 143 -8.85 18.87 31.74
C THR A 143 -8.53 19.94 32.80
N VAL A 144 -8.11 21.14 32.36
CA VAL A 144 -7.78 22.26 33.24
C VAL A 144 -9.04 22.82 33.91
N ASP A 145 -10.15 22.85 33.18
CA ASP A 145 -11.45 23.33 33.64
C ASP A 145 -12.20 22.28 34.50
N GLY A 146 -11.54 21.20 34.91
CA GLY A 146 -12.11 20.12 35.72
C GLY A 146 -13.00 19.15 34.95
N GLY A 147 -13.07 19.27 33.62
CA GLY A 147 -13.83 18.40 32.74
C GLY A 147 -13.08 17.13 32.34
N LYS A 148 -13.83 16.12 31.86
CA LYS A 148 -13.28 14.90 31.27
C LYS A 148 -13.52 14.91 29.76
N TRP A 149 -12.45 14.75 28.99
CA TRP A 149 -12.55 14.68 27.54
C TRP A 149 -13.13 13.33 27.09
N VAL A 150 -14.25 13.39 26.36
CA VAL A 150 -14.83 12.21 25.70
C VAL A 150 -14.25 12.16 24.28
N PRO A 151 -13.51 11.10 23.91
CA PRO A 151 -12.92 10.99 22.58
C PRO A 151 -14.00 10.96 21.51
N GLY A 152 -13.72 11.62 20.39
CA GLY A 152 -14.58 11.61 19.21
C GLY A 152 -14.49 10.30 18.44
N PHE A 153 -15.10 10.29 17.26
CA PHE A 153 -15.03 9.16 16.34
C PHE A 153 -13.65 9.11 15.68
N ASP A 154 -12.88 8.04 15.97
CA ASP A 154 -11.54 7.82 15.42
C ASP A 154 -11.60 6.98 14.13
N ILE A 155 -11.19 7.58 13.02
CA ILE A 155 -11.06 6.90 11.73
C ILE A 155 -9.68 6.26 11.65
N SER A 156 -9.62 4.93 11.46
CA SER A 156 -8.35 4.20 11.42
C SER A 156 -7.45 4.63 10.23
N GLY A 157 -6.48 5.50 10.51
CA GLY A 157 -5.47 5.93 9.54
C GLY A 157 -4.57 4.79 9.05
N HIS A 158 -4.33 3.79 9.90
CA HIS A 158 -3.57 2.58 9.53
C HIS A 158 -4.33 1.71 8.53
N CYS A 159 -5.62 1.49 8.75
CA CYS A 159 -6.44 0.76 7.78
C CYS A 159 -6.50 1.52 6.45
N PHE A 160 -6.71 2.84 6.50
CA PHE A 160 -6.71 3.69 5.32
C PHE A 160 -5.41 3.59 4.50
N ILE A 161 -4.25 3.74 5.13
CA ILE A 161 -2.98 3.73 4.38
C ILE A 161 -2.69 2.38 3.72
N LEU A 162 -3.07 1.26 4.36
CA LEU A 162 -2.90 -0.08 3.78
C LEU A 162 -3.76 -0.28 2.54
N ILE A 163 -5.05 0.06 2.62
CA ILE A 163 -5.97 -0.02 1.48
C ILE A 163 -5.51 0.93 0.37
N TYR A 164 -5.14 2.16 0.73
CA TYR A 164 -4.68 3.16 -0.22
C TYR A 164 -3.43 2.69 -0.96
N SER A 165 -2.44 2.16 -0.23
CA SER A 165 -1.25 1.53 -0.81
C SER A 165 -1.59 0.37 -1.73
N SER A 166 -2.51 -0.51 -1.34
CA SER A 166 -2.97 -1.66 -2.15
C SER A 166 -3.56 -1.22 -3.49
N LEU A 167 -4.41 -0.18 -3.49
CA LEU A 167 -5.00 0.38 -4.71
C LEU A 167 -3.94 1.04 -5.61
N ILE A 168 -3.02 1.83 -5.06
CA ILE A 168 -1.92 2.45 -5.81
C ILE A 168 -1.03 1.38 -6.45
N ILE A 169 -0.71 0.31 -5.72
CA ILE A 169 0.05 -0.82 -6.26
C ILE A 169 -0.67 -1.46 -7.45
N CYS A 170 -1.99 -1.66 -7.37
CA CYS A 170 -2.77 -2.22 -8.47
C CYS A 170 -2.72 -1.35 -9.73
N GLU A 171 -2.94 -0.05 -9.58
CA GLU A 171 -2.95 0.89 -10.70
C GLU A 171 -1.59 0.95 -11.39
N GLU A 172 -0.50 1.07 -10.64
CA GLU A 172 0.85 1.15 -11.22
C GLU A 172 1.30 -0.20 -11.78
N ALA A 173 0.86 -1.34 -11.23
CA ALA A 173 1.17 -2.67 -11.75
C ALA A 173 0.72 -2.87 -13.20
N LEU A 174 -0.32 -2.15 -13.66
CA LEU A 174 -0.81 -2.22 -15.04
C LEU A 174 0.25 -1.78 -16.06
N ALA A 175 1.19 -0.91 -15.67
CA ALA A 175 2.28 -0.47 -16.54
C ALA A 175 3.17 -1.64 -17.02
N PHE A 176 3.21 -2.76 -16.28
CA PHE A 176 3.92 -3.97 -16.68
C PHE A 176 3.41 -4.59 -17.99
N ARG A 177 2.16 -4.34 -18.38
CA ARG A 177 1.61 -4.80 -19.67
C ARG A 177 2.38 -4.24 -20.86
N SER A 178 2.93 -3.03 -20.72
CA SER A 178 3.72 -2.37 -21.75
C SER A 178 4.94 -3.20 -22.15
N ILE A 179 5.55 -3.95 -21.23
CA ILE A 179 6.68 -4.84 -21.53
C ILE A 179 6.26 -5.97 -22.47
N THR A 180 5.09 -6.58 -22.21
CA THR A 180 4.56 -7.64 -23.07
C THR A 180 4.30 -7.12 -24.49
N ILE A 181 3.80 -5.89 -24.61
CA ILE A 181 3.57 -5.22 -25.90
C ILE A 181 4.89 -4.90 -26.60
N LEU A 182 5.91 -4.45 -25.86
CA LEU A 182 7.24 -4.18 -26.40
C LEU A 182 7.90 -5.44 -26.97
N HIS A 183 7.82 -6.58 -26.26
CA HIS A 183 8.32 -7.86 -26.77
C HIS A 183 7.59 -8.32 -28.05
N ARG A 184 6.30 -8.00 -28.17
CA ARG A 184 5.53 -8.32 -29.38
C ARG A 184 5.87 -7.41 -30.56
N THR A 185 6.16 -6.13 -30.30
CA THR A 185 6.36 -5.11 -31.35
C THR A 185 7.80 -4.97 -31.80
N ARG A 186 8.76 -4.95 -30.86
CA ARG A 186 10.19 -5.02 -31.17
C ARG A 186 10.62 -6.48 -31.16
N LYS A 187 11.03 -7.03 -32.31
CA LYS A 187 11.81 -8.29 -32.42
C LYS A 187 13.22 -8.16 -31.77
N ALA A 188 13.38 -7.41 -30.68
CA ALA A 188 14.65 -7.22 -29.99
C ALA A 188 14.71 -8.14 -28.75
N PRO A 189 15.83 -8.86 -28.53
CA PRO A 189 15.88 -9.96 -27.55
C PRO A 189 16.17 -9.53 -26.10
N SER A 190 16.38 -8.24 -25.80
CA SER A 190 16.80 -7.82 -24.47
C SER A 190 16.30 -6.42 -24.11
N VAL A 191 15.36 -6.36 -23.17
CA VAL A 191 14.98 -5.12 -22.49
C VAL A 191 16.04 -4.86 -21.41
N LYS A 192 16.66 -3.68 -21.44
CA LYS A 192 17.64 -3.28 -20.42
C LYS A 192 16.99 -3.34 -19.03
N ASN A 193 17.61 -4.09 -18.11
CA ASN A 193 17.17 -4.31 -16.73
C ASN A 193 15.84 -5.08 -16.56
N GLU A 194 15.47 -5.94 -17.51
CA GLU A 194 14.21 -6.72 -17.44
C GLU A 194 14.07 -7.53 -16.14
N ASN A 195 15.13 -8.21 -15.71
CA ASN A 195 15.12 -8.99 -14.46
C ASN A 195 14.81 -8.13 -13.24
N LEU A 196 15.31 -6.90 -13.22
CA LEU A 196 15.06 -5.97 -12.13
C LEU A 196 13.59 -5.53 -12.10
N ILE A 197 12.99 -5.29 -13.27
CA ILE A 197 11.56 -4.94 -13.35
C ILE A 197 10.69 -6.11 -12.88
N LYS A 198 11.04 -7.36 -13.27
CA LYS A 198 10.37 -8.57 -12.79
C LYS A 198 10.46 -8.70 -11.27
N ILE A 199 11.64 -8.46 -10.69
CA ILE A 199 11.85 -8.49 -9.24
C ILE A 199 10.96 -7.45 -8.53
N PHE A 200 10.96 -6.20 -8.98
CA PHE A 200 10.09 -5.16 -8.40
C PHE A 200 8.59 -5.49 -8.56
N PHE A 201 8.18 -6.05 -9.69
CA PHE A 201 6.79 -6.49 -9.90
C PHE A 201 6.37 -7.61 -8.92
N ILE A 202 7.26 -8.57 -8.65
CA ILE A 202 7.02 -9.61 -7.64
C ILE A 202 6.95 -8.97 -6.24
N PHE A 203 7.84 -8.03 -5.92
CA PHE A 203 7.78 -7.29 -4.64
C PHE A 203 6.49 -6.48 -4.49
N MET A 204 5.98 -5.88 -5.56
CA MET A 204 4.67 -5.21 -5.56
C MET A 204 3.55 -6.20 -5.20
N CYS A 205 3.59 -7.41 -5.77
CA CYS A 205 2.63 -8.46 -5.42
C CYS A 205 2.75 -8.90 -3.96
N ALA A 206 3.98 -9.07 -3.46
CA ALA A 206 4.23 -9.46 -2.08
C ALA A 206 3.74 -8.39 -1.09
N LEU A 207 4.03 -7.12 -1.35
CA LEU A 207 3.52 -6.01 -0.53
C LEU A 207 1.99 -5.94 -0.57
N HIS A 208 1.36 -6.09 -1.74
CA HIS A 208 -0.09 -6.12 -1.82
C HIS A 208 -0.70 -7.28 -1.02
N LEU A 209 -0.08 -8.46 -0.99
CA LEU A 209 -0.58 -9.58 -0.18
C LEU A 209 -0.42 -9.34 1.34
N LEU A 210 0.50 -8.45 1.73
CA LEU A 210 0.74 -8.10 3.12
C LEU A 210 -0.24 -7.03 3.63
N TRP A 211 -0.74 -6.17 2.75
CA TRP A 211 -1.74 -5.13 3.04
C TRP A 211 -3.16 -5.70 3.06
#